data_AF-A0A2K3NGF8-F1
#
_entry.id   AF-A0A2K3NGF8-F1
#
_cell.length_a   1.000
_cell.length_b   1.000
_cell.length_c   1.000
_cell.angle_alpha   90.00
_cell.angle_beta   90.00
_cell.angle_gamma   90.00
#
_symmetry.space_group_name_H-M   'P 1'
#
loop_
_entity.id
_entity.type
_entity.pdbx_description
1 polymer ?
#
loop_
_entity_poly.entity_id
_entity_poly.type
_entity_poly.pdbx_seq_one_letter_code
_entity_poly.pdbx_strand_id
1 'polypeptide(L)'
;FIFDAAIKFLLDVATHQHGCCVLQRCIDFSKGKSLEKLVKEICKYGFSLAQDPYGNYVVQYIIQMQIPSAIAKLTPQFKGNYVLLSTQKFSSHVVEKCLEFIVEARARIVQELLSVPQFERLLQDPYGNYVVQRALEFTKGSLHASLVEAVRAHKMLRTSPYCKRIFSKTQFKK
;
A
#
# COMPACT_ATOMS: atom_id res chain seq x y z
N PHE A 1 -18.13 22.49 -12.55
CA PHE A 1 -17.16 23.57 -12.29
C PHE A 1 -16.02 23.12 -11.37
N ILE A 2 -16.23 22.91 -10.06
CA ILE A 2 -15.14 22.52 -9.13
C ILE A 2 -14.55 21.15 -9.50
N PHE A 3 -15.38 20.14 -9.78
CA PHE A 3 -14.91 18.80 -10.16
C PHE A 3 -14.15 18.79 -11.49
N ASP A 4 -14.58 19.58 -12.47
CA ASP A 4 -13.92 19.67 -13.77
C ASP A 4 -12.55 20.35 -13.65
N ALA A 5 -12.45 21.39 -12.80
CA ALA A 5 -11.18 22.04 -12.48
C ALA A 5 -10.24 21.09 -11.72
N ALA A 6 -10.75 20.34 -10.74
CA ALA A 6 -9.98 19.34 -9.99
C ALA A 6 -9.44 18.24 -10.91
N ILE A 7 -10.21 17.81 -11.92
CA ILE A 7 -9.74 16.86 -12.93
C ILE A 7 -8.69 17.50 -13.85
N LYS A 8 -8.91 18.75 -14.28
CA LYS A 8 -7.98 19.45 -15.18
C LYS A 8 -6.59 19.66 -14.57
N PHE A 9 -6.53 19.96 -13.28
CA PHE A 9 -5.30 20.22 -12.53
C PHE A 9 -4.99 19.09 -11.54
N LEU A 10 -5.37 17.86 -11.89
CA LEU A 10 -5.43 16.75 -10.95
C LEU A 10 -4.10 16.46 -10.25
N LEU A 11 -3.00 16.39 -11.01
CA LEU A 11 -1.69 16.12 -10.43
C LEU A 11 -1.28 17.24 -9.47
N ASP A 12 -1.36 18.50 -9.93
CA ASP A 12 -1.00 19.66 -9.11
C ASP A 12 -1.80 19.72 -7.80
N VAL A 13 -3.10 19.41 -7.87
CA VAL A 13 -3.96 19.36 -6.69
C VAL A 13 -3.61 18.16 -5.81
N ALA A 14 -3.45 16.97 -6.37
CA ALA A 14 -3.19 15.75 -5.61
C ALA A 14 -1.82 15.77 -4.88
N THR A 15 -0.81 16.40 -5.47
CA THR A 15 0.55 16.51 -4.92
C THR A 15 0.79 17.80 -4.14
N HIS A 16 -0.26 18.57 -3.85
CA HIS A 16 -0.17 19.77 -3.02
C HIS A 16 -0.63 19.49 -1.58
N GLN A 17 0.06 20.07 -0.59
CA GLN A 17 -0.16 19.84 0.84
C GLN A 17 -1.60 20.02 1.32
N HIS A 18 -2.34 20.95 0.72
CA HIS A 18 -3.76 21.18 1.01
C HIS A 18 -4.67 20.67 -0.12
N GLY A 19 -4.11 20.44 -1.30
CA GLY A 19 -4.88 20.03 -2.47
C GLY A 19 -5.33 18.58 -2.35
N CYS A 20 -4.54 17.71 -1.74
CA CYS A 20 -4.94 16.32 -1.47
C CYS A 20 -6.20 16.23 -0.60
N CYS A 21 -6.33 17.10 0.42
CA CYS A 21 -7.53 17.20 1.25
C CYS A 21 -8.75 17.75 0.47
N VAL A 22 -8.52 18.72 -0.43
CA VAL A 22 -9.56 19.22 -1.33
C VAL A 22 -10.04 18.10 -2.25
N LEU A 23 -9.12 17.29 -2.78
CA LEU A 23 -9.46 16.20 -3.68
C LEU A 23 -10.25 15.09 -2.96
N GLN A 24 -9.88 14.74 -1.73
CA GLN A 24 -10.66 13.82 -0.89
C GLN A 24 -12.09 14.35 -0.63
N ARG A 25 -12.24 15.64 -0.28
CA ARG A 25 -13.57 16.25 -0.17
C ARG A 25 -14.33 16.23 -1.48
N CYS A 26 -13.66 16.47 -2.61
CA CYS A 26 -14.29 16.37 -3.91
C CYS A 26 -14.82 14.96 -4.16
N ILE A 27 -14.10 13.92 -3.73
CA ILE A 27 -14.58 12.53 -3.78
C ILE A 27 -15.84 12.37 -2.92
N ASP A 28 -15.83 12.84 -1.66
CA ASP A 28 -16.95 12.70 -0.71
C ASP A 28 -18.26 13.34 -1.18
N PHE A 29 -18.16 14.51 -1.81
CA PHE A 29 -19.32 15.26 -2.28
C PHE A 29 -19.73 14.91 -3.71
N SER A 30 -18.99 14.04 -4.39
CA SER A 30 -19.33 13.57 -5.74
C SER A 30 -20.20 12.30 -5.68
N LYS A 31 -21.10 12.13 -6.67
CA LYS A 31 -21.99 10.96 -6.77
C LYS A 31 -22.11 10.49 -8.21
N GLY A 32 -22.46 9.22 -8.39
CA GLY A 32 -22.72 8.60 -9.69
C GLY A 32 -21.59 8.83 -10.69
N LYS A 33 -21.94 9.25 -11.91
CA LYS A 33 -21.00 9.44 -13.03
C LYS A 33 -19.85 10.41 -12.73
N SER A 34 -20.09 11.44 -11.92
CA SER A 34 -19.05 12.42 -11.57
C SER A 34 -17.99 11.81 -10.65
N LEU A 35 -18.41 11.02 -9.67
CA LEU A 35 -17.50 10.27 -8.80
C LEU A 35 -16.69 9.25 -9.62
N GLU A 36 -17.37 8.48 -10.48
CA GLU A 36 -16.71 7.50 -11.34
C GLU A 36 -15.67 8.15 -12.25
N LYS A 37 -15.98 9.30 -12.85
CA LYS A 37 -15.05 10.06 -13.69
C LYS A 37 -13.86 10.55 -12.88
N LEU A 38 -14.08 11.15 -11.72
CA LEU A 38 -13.01 11.67 -10.86
C LEU A 38 -12.07 10.55 -10.40
N VAL A 39 -12.62 9.45 -9.86
CA VAL A 39 -11.84 8.28 -9.42
C VAL A 39 -11.09 7.65 -10.59
N LYS A 40 -11.74 7.52 -11.76
CA LYS A 40 -11.08 7.02 -12.98
C LYS A 40 -9.87 7.86 -13.36
N GLU A 41 -9.95 9.19 -13.28
CA GLU A 41 -8.84 10.08 -13.59
C GLU A 41 -7.72 9.99 -12.56
N ILE A 42 -8.04 9.95 -11.25
CA ILE A 42 -7.04 9.72 -10.18
C ILE A 42 -6.30 8.41 -10.40
N CYS A 43 -7.02 7.32 -10.68
CA CYS A 43 -6.42 6.01 -10.88
C CYS A 43 -5.46 5.97 -12.07
N LYS A 44 -5.50 6.89 -13.05
CA LYS A 44 -4.50 6.92 -14.14
C LYS A 44 -3.08 7.20 -13.63
N TYR A 45 -2.98 7.89 -12.51
CA TYR A 45 -1.71 8.29 -11.89
C TYR A 45 -1.44 7.53 -10.59
N GLY A 46 -2.10 6.37 -10.39
CA GLY A 46 -2.06 5.64 -9.12
C GLY A 46 -0.65 5.32 -8.65
N PHE A 47 0.23 4.87 -9.55
CA PHE A 47 1.62 4.52 -9.22
C PHE A 47 2.48 5.74 -8.81
N SER A 48 2.37 6.86 -9.53
CA SER A 48 3.13 8.08 -9.20
C SER A 48 2.59 8.73 -7.93
N LEU A 49 1.27 8.84 -7.80
CA LEU A 49 0.63 9.39 -6.60
C LEU A 49 0.93 8.55 -5.36
N ALA A 50 1.00 7.21 -5.47
CA ALA A 50 1.32 6.36 -4.33
C ALA A 50 2.69 6.68 -3.69
N GLN A 51 3.64 7.17 -4.49
CA GLN A 51 4.99 7.52 -4.04
C GLN A 51 5.13 8.98 -3.60
N ASP A 52 4.17 9.83 -3.95
CA ASP A 52 4.20 11.26 -3.64
C ASP A 52 3.92 11.53 -2.15
N PRO A 53 4.60 12.52 -1.51
CA PRO A 53 4.38 12.87 -0.10
C PRO A 53 2.93 13.19 0.29
N TYR A 54 2.11 13.67 -0.66
CA TYR A 54 0.71 14.04 -0.44
C TYR A 54 -0.26 13.16 -1.24
N GLY A 55 0.11 12.81 -2.47
CA GLY A 55 -0.67 11.96 -3.35
C GLY A 55 -0.93 10.57 -2.76
N ASN A 56 -0.03 10.06 -1.92
CA ASN A 56 -0.21 8.74 -1.30
C ASN A 56 -1.49 8.68 -0.47
N TYR A 57 -1.87 9.78 0.20
CA TYR A 57 -3.11 9.84 0.97
C TYR A 57 -4.35 9.73 0.09
N VAL A 58 -4.31 10.27 -1.13
CA VAL A 58 -5.42 10.15 -2.10
C VAL A 58 -5.56 8.70 -2.56
N VAL A 59 -4.45 8.01 -2.84
CA VAL A 59 -4.47 6.60 -3.24
C VAL A 59 -4.96 5.71 -2.10
N GLN A 60 -4.47 5.93 -0.88
CA GLN A 60 -4.97 5.24 0.31
C GLN A 60 -6.48 5.44 0.47
N TYR A 61 -6.97 6.67 0.31
CA TYR A 61 -8.38 7.01 0.40
C TYR A 61 -9.22 6.19 -0.59
N ILE A 62 -8.82 6.16 -1.87
CA ILE A 62 -9.50 5.38 -2.90
C ILE A 62 -9.53 3.88 -2.58
N ILE A 63 -8.42 3.33 -2.06
CA ILE A 63 -8.36 1.92 -1.65
C ILE A 63 -9.36 1.64 -0.53
N GLN A 64 -9.47 2.52 0.47
CA GLN A 64 -10.38 2.37 1.60
C GLN A 64 -11.86 2.45 1.20
N MET A 65 -12.19 3.18 0.13
CA MET A 65 -13.56 3.24 -0.39
C MET A 65 -14.03 1.93 -1.03
N GLN A 66 -13.12 1.01 -1.36
CA GLN A 66 -13.45 -0.31 -1.92
C GLN A 66 -14.30 -0.25 -3.20
N ILE A 67 -14.12 0.80 -4.01
CA ILE A 67 -14.79 0.92 -5.30
C ILE A 67 -14.19 -0.11 -6.27
N PRO A 68 -14.95 -1.11 -6.76
CA PRO A 68 -14.38 -2.22 -7.54
C PRO A 68 -13.64 -1.77 -8.81
N SER A 69 -14.17 -0.77 -9.51
CA SER A 69 -13.54 -0.22 -10.73
C SER A 69 -12.23 0.54 -10.45
N ALA A 70 -12.07 1.07 -9.25
CA ALA A 70 -10.84 1.73 -8.82
C ALA A 70 -9.78 0.70 -8.43
N ILE A 71 -10.15 -0.30 -7.63
CA ILE A 71 -9.29 -1.42 -7.25
C ILE A 71 -8.78 -2.16 -8.49
N ALA A 72 -9.67 -2.45 -9.45
CA ALA A 72 -9.31 -3.10 -10.72
C ALA A 72 -8.29 -2.29 -11.56
N LYS A 73 -8.22 -0.95 -11.39
CA LYS A 73 -7.24 -0.10 -12.08
C LYS A 73 -5.94 0.07 -11.31
N LEU A 74 -5.99 0.15 -9.99
CA LEU A 74 -4.81 0.38 -9.15
C LEU A 74 -3.96 -0.88 -9.02
N THR A 75 -4.58 -2.04 -8.74
CA THR A 75 -3.85 -3.29 -8.45
C THR A 75 -2.87 -3.70 -9.57
N PRO A 76 -3.21 -3.60 -10.88
CA PRO A 76 -2.26 -3.90 -11.95
C PRO A 76 -1.06 -2.96 -12.01
N GLN A 77 -1.19 -1.70 -11.58
CA GLN A 77 -0.10 -0.73 -11.60
C GLN A 77 0.96 -1.02 -10.52
N PHE A 78 0.55 -1.60 -9.40
CA PHE A 78 1.47 -1.94 -8.31
C PHE A 78 2.14 -3.31 -8.49
N LYS A 79 1.53 -4.19 -9.29
CA LYS A 79 2.08 -5.52 -9.58
C LYS A 79 3.49 -5.41 -10.17
N GLY A 80 4.43 -6.18 -9.62
CA GLY A 80 5.84 -6.17 -9.98
C GLY A 80 6.67 -5.13 -9.23
N ASN A 81 6.02 -4.22 -8.50
CA ASN A 81 6.68 -3.11 -7.81
C ASN A 81 6.43 -3.13 -6.29
N TYR A 82 5.80 -4.16 -5.72
CA TYR A 82 5.46 -4.14 -4.30
C TYR A 82 6.68 -4.06 -3.40
N VAL A 83 7.81 -4.66 -3.79
CA VAL A 83 9.07 -4.56 -3.04
C VAL A 83 9.58 -3.12 -3.01
N LEU A 84 9.64 -2.45 -4.17
CA LEU A 84 10.03 -1.04 -4.29
C LEU A 84 9.12 -0.16 -3.42
N LEU A 85 7.81 -0.27 -3.63
CA LEU A 85 6.82 0.54 -2.91
C LEU A 85 6.89 0.33 -1.40
N SER A 86 7.19 -0.89 -0.94
CA SER A 86 7.29 -1.23 0.49
C SER A 86 8.48 -0.59 1.20
N THR A 87 9.54 -0.26 0.46
CA THR A 87 10.81 0.30 1.01
C THR A 87 10.88 1.82 0.89
N GLN A 88 9.81 2.46 0.43
CA GLN A 88 9.71 3.91 0.27
C GLN A 88 8.81 4.49 1.36
N LYS A 89 9.17 5.69 1.85
CA LYS A 89 8.52 6.36 2.99
C LYS A 89 7.00 6.51 2.85
N PHE A 90 6.52 6.84 1.66
CA PHE A 90 5.11 7.19 1.44
C PHE A 90 4.30 6.03 0.88
N SER A 91 4.83 5.32 -0.12
CA SER A 91 4.12 4.21 -0.74
C SER A 91 4.05 2.96 0.11
N SER A 92 4.89 2.80 1.13
CA SER A 92 4.79 1.66 2.06
C SER A 92 3.41 1.62 2.73
N HIS A 93 2.86 2.79 3.08
CA HIS A 93 1.51 2.94 3.60
C HIS A 93 0.43 2.52 2.58
N VAL A 94 0.66 2.78 1.29
CA VAL A 94 -0.25 2.32 0.23
C VAL A 94 -0.25 0.80 0.15
N VAL A 95 0.93 0.15 0.22
CA VAL A 95 1.02 -1.32 0.25
C VAL A 95 0.36 -1.91 1.50
N GLU A 96 0.52 -1.28 2.66
CA GLU A 96 -0.21 -1.66 3.88
C GLU A 96 -1.72 -1.62 3.67
N LYS A 97 -2.25 -0.57 3.01
CA LYS A 97 -3.68 -0.46 2.69
C LYS A 97 -4.14 -1.49 1.67
N CYS A 98 -3.30 -1.84 0.69
CA CYS A 98 -3.59 -2.97 -0.20
C CYS A 98 -3.72 -4.29 0.58
N LEU A 99 -2.82 -4.56 1.53
CA LEU A 99 -2.88 -5.76 2.37
C LEU A 99 -4.14 -5.79 3.25
N GLU A 100 -4.51 -4.65 3.82
CA GLU A 100 -5.69 -4.51 4.67
C GLU A 100 -6.98 -4.73 3.89
N PHE A 101 -7.16 -4.03 2.76
CA PHE A 101 -8.46 -3.92 2.09
C PHE A 101 -8.60 -4.73 0.79
N ILE A 102 -7.53 -5.15 0.12
CA ILE A 102 -7.60 -5.82 -1.19
C ILE A 102 -7.17 -7.29 -1.05
N VAL A 103 -8.14 -8.18 -0.76
CA VAL A 103 -7.89 -9.59 -0.46
C VAL A 103 -7.13 -10.30 -1.60
N GLU A 104 -7.52 -10.02 -2.84
CA GLU A 104 -6.94 -10.58 -4.06
C GLU A 104 -5.50 -10.13 -4.31
N ALA A 105 -5.07 -9.00 -3.75
CA ALA A 105 -3.70 -8.51 -3.90
C ALA A 105 -2.72 -9.18 -2.94
N ARG A 106 -3.19 -9.70 -1.78
CA ARG A 106 -2.35 -10.23 -0.69
C ARG A 106 -1.38 -11.32 -1.16
N ALA A 107 -1.88 -12.28 -1.95
CA ALA A 107 -1.06 -13.35 -2.49
C ALA A 107 0.09 -12.80 -3.34
N ARG A 108 -0.21 -11.84 -4.21
CA ARG A 108 0.79 -11.25 -5.09
C ARG A 108 1.81 -10.43 -4.32
N ILE A 109 1.37 -9.63 -3.34
CA ILE A 109 2.25 -8.84 -2.47
C ILE A 109 3.23 -9.76 -1.75
N VAL A 110 2.74 -10.80 -1.06
CA VAL A 110 3.61 -11.71 -0.30
C VAL A 110 4.56 -12.49 -1.21
N GLN A 111 4.09 -12.96 -2.37
CA GLN A 111 4.96 -13.64 -3.34
C GLN A 111 6.11 -12.74 -3.80
N GLU A 112 5.85 -11.46 -4.09
CA GLU A 112 6.90 -10.52 -4.47
C GLU A 112 7.89 -10.26 -3.32
N LEU A 113 7.40 -10.05 -2.09
CA LEU A 113 8.28 -9.88 -0.92
C LEU A 113 9.18 -11.10 -0.70
N LEU A 114 8.64 -12.31 -0.79
CA LEU A 114 9.38 -13.57 -0.61
C LEU A 114 10.35 -13.90 -1.76
N SER A 115 10.14 -13.30 -2.94
CA SER A 115 11.01 -13.52 -4.10
C SER A 115 12.33 -12.75 -4.04
N VAL A 116 12.49 -11.83 -3.07
CA VAL A 116 13.69 -11.02 -2.91
C VAL A 116 14.85 -11.89 -2.39
N PRO A 117 16.01 -11.92 -3.08
CA PRO A 117 17.16 -12.75 -2.67
C PRO A 117 17.70 -12.45 -1.26
N GLN A 118 17.42 -11.26 -0.73
CA GLN A 118 17.87 -10.78 0.57
C GLN A 118 16.67 -10.27 1.38
N PHE A 119 15.73 -11.17 1.66
CA PHE A 119 14.49 -10.88 2.39
C PHE A 119 14.75 -10.20 3.75
N GLU A 120 15.86 -10.52 4.42
CA GLU A 120 16.32 -9.88 5.65
C GLU A 120 16.54 -8.38 5.54
N ARG A 121 16.82 -7.86 4.34
CA ARG A 121 16.87 -6.41 4.10
C ARG A 121 15.50 -5.79 4.25
N LEU A 122 14.43 -6.44 3.79
CA LEU A 122 13.06 -5.97 4.00
C LEU A 122 12.67 -5.97 5.49
N LEU A 123 13.15 -6.95 6.26
CA LEU A 123 12.91 -7.01 7.70
C LEU A 123 13.59 -5.85 8.47
N GLN A 124 14.72 -5.37 7.95
CA GLN A 124 15.53 -4.31 8.57
C GLN A 124 15.31 -2.93 7.94
N ASP A 125 14.56 -2.86 6.83
CA ASP A 125 14.26 -1.61 6.16
C ASP A 125 13.39 -0.70 7.06
N PRO A 126 13.64 0.62 7.11
CA PRO A 126 12.86 1.55 7.94
C PRO A 126 11.35 1.55 7.66
N TYR A 127 10.92 1.15 6.47
CA TYR A 127 9.52 1.11 6.04
C TYR A 127 9.03 -0.31 5.75
N GLY A 128 9.85 -1.12 5.06
CA GLY A 128 9.52 -2.48 4.66
C GLY A 128 9.17 -3.40 5.84
N ASN A 129 9.78 -3.19 7.00
CA ASN A 129 9.46 -3.95 8.21
C ASN A 129 7.98 -3.81 8.61
N TYR A 130 7.35 -2.66 8.38
CA TYR A 130 5.93 -2.44 8.66
C TYR A 130 5.03 -3.19 7.67
N VAL A 131 5.42 -3.20 6.39
CA VAL A 131 4.70 -3.98 5.36
C VAL A 131 4.75 -5.47 5.66
N VAL A 132 5.90 -6.00 6.09
CA VAL A 132 6.00 -7.42 6.51
C VAL A 132 5.13 -7.69 7.74
N GLN A 133 5.11 -6.79 8.73
CA GLN A 133 4.21 -6.92 9.89
C GLN A 133 2.74 -6.96 9.49
N ARG A 134 2.35 -6.11 8.53
CA ARG A 134 0.99 -6.04 7.99
C ARG A 134 0.63 -7.28 7.18
N ALA A 135 1.57 -7.78 6.38
CA ALA A 135 1.38 -9.01 5.63
C ALA A 135 1.16 -10.21 6.58
N LEU A 136 1.92 -10.29 7.67
CA LEU A 136 1.70 -11.28 8.73
C LEU A 136 0.34 -11.13 9.41
N GLU A 137 -0.20 -9.92 9.52
CA GLU A 137 -1.51 -9.66 10.14
C GLU A 137 -2.68 -10.06 9.24
N PHE A 138 -2.59 -9.77 7.93
CA PHE A 138 -3.72 -9.89 7.00
C PHE A 138 -3.69 -11.14 6.10
N THR A 139 -2.65 -11.96 6.16
CA THR A 139 -2.59 -13.25 5.45
C THR A 139 -2.90 -14.43 6.35
N LYS A 140 -3.44 -15.50 5.76
CA LYS A 140 -3.81 -16.75 6.43
C LYS A 140 -3.39 -17.96 5.56
N GLY A 141 -3.49 -19.17 6.14
CA GLY A 141 -3.26 -20.42 5.41
C GLY A 141 -1.80 -20.61 4.96
N SER A 142 -1.62 -21.28 3.82
CA SER A 142 -0.30 -21.61 3.28
C SER A 142 0.56 -20.37 2.99
N LEU A 143 -0.04 -19.30 2.47
CA LEU A 143 0.65 -18.04 2.20
C LEU A 143 1.26 -17.43 3.47
N HIS A 144 0.49 -17.42 4.56
CA HIS A 144 0.96 -16.95 5.86
C HIS A 144 2.07 -17.84 6.40
N ALA A 145 1.91 -19.16 6.30
CA ALA A 145 2.93 -20.11 6.75
C ALA A 145 4.27 -19.90 6.03
N SER A 146 4.26 -19.71 4.71
CA SER A 146 5.47 -19.39 3.95
C SER A 146 6.14 -18.10 4.40
N LEU A 147 5.35 -17.05 4.68
CA LEU A 147 5.87 -15.79 5.21
C LEU A 147 6.48 -15.95 6.61
N VAL A 148 5.84 -16.74 7.46
CA VAL A 148 6.33 -17.05 8.81
C VAL A 148 7.66 -17.81 8.75
N GLU A 149 7.77 -18.82 7.90
CA GLU A 149 9.02 -19.58 7.73
C GLU A 149 10.17 -18.70 7.26
N ALA A 150 9.92 -17.81 6.28
CA ALA A 150 10.93 -16.87 5.80
C ALA A 150 11.40 -15.90 6.90
N VAL A 151 10.50 -15.43 7.76
CA VAL A 151 10.86 -14.59 8.92
C VAL A 151 11.62 -15.40 9.98
N ARG A 152 11.20 -16.64 10.29
CA ARG A 152 11.86 -17.52 11.27
C ARG A 152 13.30 -17.86 10.92
N ALA A 153 13.61 -18.02 9.62
CA ALA A 153 14.97 -18.24 9.14
C ALA A 153 15.94 -17.14 9.62
N HIS A 154 15.42 -15.94 9.91
CA HIS A 154 16.18 -14.76 10.31
C HIS A 154 16.02 -14.41 11.80
N LYS A 155 15.71 -15.38 12.67
CA LYS A 155 15.52 -15.18 14.12
C LYS A 155 16.65 -14.44 14.84
N MET A 156 17.86 -14.44 14.29
CA MET A 156 19.01 -13.72 14.82
C MET A 156 18.80 -12.19 14.82
N LEU A 157 17.94 -11.68 13.93
CA LEU A 157 17.62 -10.26 13.82
C LEU A 157 16.67 -9.75 14.93
N ARG A 158 16.24 -10.60 15.86
CA ARG A 158 15.36 -10.20 16.99
C ARG A 158 15.90 -9.04 17.83
N THR A 159 17.22 -8.82 17.81
CA THR A 159 17.88 -7.71 18.51
C THR A 159 17.88 -6.40 17.71
N SER A 160 17.68 -6.46 16.39
CA SER A 160 17.61 -5.29 15.50
C SER A 160 16.42 -4.40 15.86
N PRO A 161 16.61 -3.06 15.96
CA PRO A 161 15.55 -2.14 16.36
C PRO A 161 14.31 -2.23 15.46
N TYR A 162 14.49 -2.49 14.16
CA TYR A 162 13.41 -2.62 13.18
C TYR A 162 12.63 -3.93 13.32
N CYS A 163 13.30 -5.02 13.70
CA CYS A 163 12.68 -6.35 13.75
C CYS A 163 12.07 -6.68 15.13
N LYS A 164 12.34 -5.88 16.17
CA LYS A 164 11.83 -6.12 17.54
C LYS A 164 10.33 -6.41 17.58
N ARG A 165 9.52 -5.63 16.85
CA ARG A 165 8.05 -5.79 16.79
C ARG A 165 7.61 -7.04 16.05
N ILE A 166 8.34 -7.45 15.01
CA ILE A 166 8.06 -8.69 14.28
C ILE A 166 8.26 -9.89 15.21
N PHE A 167 9.42 -9.96 15.86
CA PHE A 167 9.78 -11.10 16.71
C PHE A 167 9.13 -11.10 18.09
N SER A 168 8.49 -10.00 18.52
CA SER A 168 7.69 -9.99 19.76
C SER A 168 6.34 -10.72 19.60
N LYS A 169 5.88 -11.00 18.38
CA LYS A 169 4.61 -11.72 18.14
C LYS A 169 4.72 -13.18 18.61
N THR A 170 3.66 -13.70 19.22
CA THR A 170 3.61 -15.02 19.87
C THR A 170 4.08 -16.17 18.97
N GLN A 171 3.74 -16.11 17.67
CA GLN A 171 4.13 -17.11 16.67
C GLN A 171 5.65 -17.22 16.37
N PHE A 172 6.45 -16.29 16.91
CA PHE A 172 7.92 -16.27 16.81
C PHE A 172 8.62 -16.38 18.17
N LYS A 173 7.86 -16.50 19.27
CA LYS A 173 8.44 -16.84 20.58
C LYS A 173 8.81 -18.32 20.58
N LYS A 174 9.99 -18.65 21.11
CA LYS A 174 10.36 -20.04 21.41
C LYS A 174 9.41 -20.61 22.45
#